data_AF-A0AAW7CZR4-F1
#
_entry.id   AF-A0AAW7CZR4-F1
#
_cell.length_a   1.000
_cell.length_b   1.000
_cell.length_c   1.000
_cell.angle_alpha   90.00
_cell.angle_beta   90.00
_cell.angle_gamma   90.00
#
_symmetry.space_group_name_H-M   'P 1'
#
loop_
_entity.id
_entity.type
_entity.pdbx_description
1 polymer ?
#
loop_
_entity_poly.entity_id
_entity_poly.type
_entity_poly.pdbx_seq_one_letter_code
_entity_poly.pdbx_strand_id
1 'polypeptide(L)' 'MDERLKGMTINERLYTKGLINAFDRAIVQRDVEKIIEILSEVEVEDEHSIQHILQSLNLLSTNFE' A
#
# COMPACT_ATOMS: atom_id res chain seq x y z
N MET A 1 21.78 1.16 -1.35
CA MET A 1 20.42 0.75 -1.74
C MET A 1 20.31 -0.72 -1.39
N ASP A 2 19.62 -1.05 -0.30
CA ASP A 2 19.56 -2.41 0.25
C ASP A 2 18.86 -3.37 -0.72
N GLU A 3 19.66 -4.25 -1.32
CA GLU A 3 19.24 -5.25 -2.30
C GLU A 3 18.32 -6.34 -1.71
N ARG A 4 18.12 -6.34 -0.38
CA ARG A 4 17.30 -7.30 0.37
C ARG A 4 15.79 -7.13 0.18
N LEU A 5 15.35 -5.94 -0.24
CA LEU A 5 13.93 -5.63 -0.45
C LEU A 5 13.45 -5.91 -1.88
N LYS A 6 14.36 -6.30 -2.78
CA LYS A 6 14.08 -6.46 -4.22
C LYS A 6 13.26 -7.71 -4.59
N GLY A 7 12.98 -8.59 -3.62
CA GLY A 7 12.24 -9.84 -3.82
C GLY A 7 11.00 -10.03 -2.96
N MET A 8 10.64 -9.05 -2.11
CA MET A 8 9.54 -9.19 -1.17
C MET A 8 8.35 -8.31 -1.61
N THR A 9 7.21 -8.95 -1.84
CA THR A 9 5.96 -8.29 -2.18
C THR A 9 5.42 -7.47 -1.00
N ILE A 10 4.59 -6.47 -1.30
CA ILE A 10 3.96 -5.62 -0.27
C ILE A 10 3.18 -6.47 0.74
N ASN A 11 2.48 -7.51 0.26
CA ASN A 11 1.71 -8.43 1.12
C ASN A 11 2.60 -9.17 2.13
N GLU A 12 3.81 -9.60 1.74
CA GLU A 12 4.73 -10.26 2.65
C GLU A 12 5.26 -9.29 3.71
N ARG A 13 5.52 -8.02 3.34
CA ARG A 13 5.92 -6.99 4.31
C ARG A 13 4.79 -6.66 5.29
N LEU A 14 3.56 -6.54 4.79
CA LEU A 14 2.36 -6.38 5.62
C LEU A 14 2.19 -7.57 6.58
N TYR A 15 2.42 -8.81 6.12
CA TYR A 15 2.36 -10.01 6.96
C TYR A 15 3.40 -9.94 8.07
N THR A 16 4.65 -9.64 7.72
CA THR A 16 5.78 -9.61 8.64
C THR A 16 5.61 -8.55 9.72
N LYS A 17 5.00 -7.41 9.38
CA LYS A 17 4.69 -6.34 10.33
C LYS A 17 3.35 -6.52 11.07
N GLY A 18 2.59 -7.56 10.77
CA GLY A 18 1.26 -7.78 11.34
C GLY A 18 0.20 -6.76 10.90
N LEU A 19 0.46 -6.02 9.82
CA LEU A 19 -0.37 -4.93 9.32
C LEU A 19 -1.47 -5.40 8.35
N ILE A 20 -1.48 -6.66 7.92
CA ILE A 20 -2.49 -7.20 6.99
C ILE A 20 -3.92 -6.87 7.42
N ASN A 21 -4.26 -7.14 8.68
CA ASN A 21 -5.63 -6.91 9.17
C ASN A 21 -5.97 -5.42 9.23
N ALA A 22 -4.98 -4.55 9.50
CA ALA A 22 -5.19 -3.10 9.50
C ALA A 22 -5.38 -2.57 8.08
N PHE A 23 -4.60 -3.08 7.13
CA PHE A 23 -4.67 -2.73 5.73
C PHE A 23 -6.01 -3.14 5.11
N ASP A 24 -6.44 -4.39 5.37
CA ASP A 24 -7.72 -4.90 4.87
C ASP A 24 -8.91 -4.09 5.43
N ARG A 25 -8.89 -3.77 6.73
CA ARG A 25 -9.90 -2.89 7.33
C ARG A 25 -9.90 -1.49 6.70
N ALA A 26 -8.73 -0.92 6.44
CA ALA A 26 -8.61 0.40 5.83
C ALA A 26 -9.18 0.39 4.39
N ILE A 27 -8.96 -0.67 3.62
CA ILE A 27 -9.57 -0.87 2.29
C ILE A 27 -11.10 -0.92 2.40
N VAL A 28 -11.63 -1.73 3.30
CA VAL A 28 -13.09 -1.87 3.50
C VAL A 28 -13.73 -0.54 3.91
N GLN A 29 -13.04 0.23 4.76
CA GLN A 29 -13.49 1.55 5.20
C GLN A 29 -13.25 2.66 4.17
N ARG A 30 -12.53 2.36 3.08
CA ARG A 30 -12.03 3.33 2.08
C ARG A 30 -11.24 4.47 2.72
N ASP A 31 -10.51 4.16 3.78
CA ASP A 31 -9.67 5.11 4.51
C ASP A 31 -8.32 5.25 3.80
N VAL A 32 -8.28 6.15 2.82
CA VAL A 32 -7.09 6.38 1.98
C VAL A 32 -5.91 6.88 2.81
N GLU A 33 -6.15 7.76 3.79
CA GLU A 33 -5.09 8.27 4.66
C GLU A 33 -4.46 7.12 5.45
N LYS A 34 -5.29 6.23 6.01
CA LYS A 34 -4.78 5.07 6.75
C LYS A 34 -4.04 4.07 5.86
N ILE A 35 -4.48 3.89 4.63
CA ILE A 35 -3.79 3.05 3.64
C ILE A 35 -2.41 3.61 3.35
N ILE A 36 -2.29 4.93 3.13
CA ILE A 36 -1.00 5.59 2.88
C ILE A 36 -0.06 5.45 4.08
N GLU A 37 -0.56 5.65 5.30
CA GLU A 37 0.21 5.46 6.53
C GLU A 37 0.77 4.03 6.63
N ILE A 38 -0.07 3.01 6.39
CA ILE A 38 0.34 1.61 6.42
C ILE A 38 1.34 1.28 5.31
N LEU A 39 1.17 1.83 4.10
CA LEU A 39 2.11 1.67 3.00
C LEU A 39 3.48 2.25 3.34
N SER A 40 3.52 3.43 3.97
CA SER A 40 4.76 4.03 4.48
C SER A 40 5.41 3.14 5.54
N GLU A 41 4.64 2.53 6.45
CA GLU A 41 5.17 1.58 7.43
C GLU A 41 5.83 0.34 6.80
N VAL A 42 5.41 -0.09 5.60
CA VAL A 42 6.04 -1.20 4.86
C VAL A 42 7.07 -0.74 3.80
N GLU A 43 7.60 0.47 3.99
CA GLU A 43 8.65 1.05 3.14
C GLU A 43 8.20 1.23 1.68
N VAL A 44 6.92 1.55 1.48
CA VAL A 44 6.38 2.03 0.21
C VAL A 44 6.21 3.54 0.34
N GLU A 45 7.27 4.26 0.00
CA GLU A 45 7.34 5.73 0.12
C GLU A 45 7.20 6.44 -1.24
N ASP A 46 7.31 5.69 -2.34
CA ASP A 46 7.19 6.22 -3.70
C ASP A 46 5.74 6.58 -4.02
N GLU A 47 5.48 7.86 -4.31
CA GLU A 47 4.14 8.39 -4.58
C GLU A 47 3.48 7.69 -5.78
N HIS A 48 4.24 7.39 -6.84
CA HIS A 48 3.73 6.67 -8.00
C HIS A 48 3.26 5.25 -7.64
N SER A 49 4.02 4.54 -6.81
CA SER A 49 3.67 3.22 -6.31
C SER A 49 2.41 3.27 -5.44
N ILE A 50 2.33 4.26 -4.52
CA ILE A 50 1.15 4.47 -3.68
C ILE A 50 -0.09 4.74 -4.56
N GLN A 51 0.02 5.65 -5.53
CA GLN A 51 -1.07 5.96 -6.45
C GLN A 51 -1.51 4.73 -7.25
N HIS A 52 -0.57 3.95 -7.79
CA HIS A 52 -0.88 2.73 -8.54
C HIS A 52 -1.59 1.69 -7.66
N ILE A 53 -1.20 1.55 -6.39
CA ILE A 53 -1.88 0.66 -5.43
C ILE A 53 -3.30 1.16 -5.17
N LEU A 54 -3.49 2.46 -4.89
CA LEU A 54 -4.81 3.05 -4.65
C LEU A 54 -5.73 2.92 -5.88
N GLN A 55 -5.18 3.08 -7.09
CA GLN A 55 -5.90 2.83 -8.34
C GLN A 55 -6.30 1.36 -8.48
N SER A 56 -5.36 0.43 -8.22
CA SER A 56 -5.63 -1.01 -8.28
C SER A 56 -6.66 -1.47 -7.25
N LEU A 57 -6.77 -0.76 -6.12
CA LEU A 57 -7.80 -0.95 -5.09
C LEU A 57 -9.11 -0.22 -5.42
N ASN A 58 -9.18 0.48 -6.56
CA ASN A 58 -10.33 1.28 -6.99
C ASN A 58 -10.72 2.37 -5.99
N LEU A 59 -9.72 2.89 -5.24
CA LEU A 59 -9.84 3.97 -4.27
C LEU A 59 -9.46 5.33 -4.88
N LEU A 60 -8.80 5.32 -6.04
CA LEU A 60 -8.53 6.49 -6.85
C LEU A 60 -9.17 6.29 -8.23
N SER A 61 -10.20 7.09 -8.54
CA SER A 61 -10.75 7.15 -9.90
C SER A 61 -9.72 7.80 -10.81
N THR A 62 -9.20 7.05 -11.78
CA THR A 62 -8.36 7.65 -12.82
C THR A 62 -9.26 8.14 -13.93
N ASN A 63 -9.48 9.45 -13.99
CA ASN A 63 -9.86 10.07 -15.25
C ASN A 63 -8.63 9.99 -16.15
N PHE A 64 -8.56 8.94 -16.98
CA PHE A 64 -7.73 8.99 -18.17
C PHE A 64 -8.49 9.84 -19.19
N GLU A 65 -8.09 11.10 -19.35
CA GLU A 65 -8.38 11.92 -20.55
C GLU A 65 -7.32 11.67 -21.63
#